data_AF-A0A5A8AAT2-F1
#
_entry.id   AF-A0A5A8AAT2-F1
#
_cell.length_a   1.000
_cell.length_b   1.000
_cell.length_c   1.000
_cell.angle_alpha   90.00
_cell.angle_beta   90.00
_cell.angle_gamma   90.00
#
_symmetry.space_group_name_H-M   'P 1'
#
loop_
_entity.id
_entity.type
_entity.pdbx_description
1 polymer ?
#
loop_
_entity_poly.entity_id
_entity_poly.type
_entity_poly.pdbx_seq_one_letter_code
_entity_poly.pdbx_strand_id
1 'polypeptide(L)'
;MIPLRIEAAAVEPVSVAELRAYLRFDSDAGADEDGLLQALISAARASLEIETRRTLIPGRYRIALSAWPPDGQVPLPLSPLVGLLRAGFAESPGDVTDLAAGLVRLGPDPGEAPSLLVDPAAPDPAGRTILIEVAAGYGGDGPPLPEPLRLAILRLAAARYERRGDEPDAARTDAAGLAAPFRRLRL
;
A
#
# COMPACT_ATOMS: atom_id res chain seq x y z
N MET A 1 6.70 12.59 8.08
CA MET A 1 5.98 12.67 6.79
C MET A 1 5.04 11.48 6.70
N ILE A 2 3.73 11.70 6.49
CA ILE A 2 2.72 10.64 6.38
C ILE A 2 2.09 10.78 4.99
N PRO A 3 2.22 9.78 4.09
CA PRO A 3 1.54 9.81 2.81
C PRO A 3 0.03 9.69 3.00
N LEU A 4 -0.73 10.53 2.29
CA LEU A 4 -2.19 10.52 2.28
C LEU A 4 -2.65 9.79 1.03
N ARG A 5 -3.41 8.70 1.18
CA ARG A 5 -4.06 8.06 0.03
C ARG A 5 -5.15 8.99 -0.50
N ILE A 6 -5.12 9.30 -1.79
CA ILE A 6 -6.05 10.27 -2.42
C ILE A 6 -7.05 9.63 -3.38
N GLU A 7 -6.91 8.33 -3.67
CA GLU A 7 -7.87 7.57 -4.45
C GLU A 7 -8.69 6.64 -3.54
N ALA A 8 -9.99 6.50 -3.86
CA ALA A 8 -10.93 5.69 -3.12
C ALA A 8 -10.66 4.17 -3.27
N ALA A 9 -11.47 3.37 -2.58
CA ALA A 9 -11.31 1.92 -2.43
C ALA A 9 -10.98 1.21 -3.75
N ALA A 10 -9.86 0.50 -3.75
CA ALA A 10 -9.49 -0.40 -4.84
C ALA A 10 -9.87 -1.83 -4.47
N VAL A 11 -10.08 -2.65 -5.50
CA VAL A 11 -10.55 -4.04 -5.40
C VAL A 11 -9.62 -4.83 -4.48
N GLU A 12 -10.21 -5.56 -3.52
CA GLU A 12 -9.44 -6.42 -2.62
C GLU A 12 -8.74 -7.53 -3.42
N PRO A 13 -7.51 -7.96 -3.03
CA PRO A 13 -6.78 -8.96 -3.80
C PRO A 13 -7.36 -10.38 -3.73
N VAL A 14 -8.32 -10.59 -2.83
CA VAL A 14 -9.11 -11.81 -2.67
C VAL A 14 -10.57 -11.37 -2.67
N SER A 15 -11.39 -12.02 -3.48
CA SER A 15 -12.83 -11.78 -3.55
C SER A 15 -13.60 -12.54 -2.47
N VAL A 16 -14.81 -12.08 -2.16
CA VAL A 16 -15.74 -12.82 -1.29
C VAL A 16 -16.03 -14.22 -1.85
N ALA A 17 -16.15 -14.36 -3.17
CA ALA A 17 -16.37 -15.65 -3.82
C ALA A 17 -15.21 -16.62 -3.59
N GLU A 18 -13.96 -16.16 -3.66
CA GLU A 18 -12.78 -16.97 -3.35
C GLU A 18 -12.76 -17.40 -1.88
N LEU A 19 -13.10 -16.50 -0.96
CA LEU A 19 -13.17 -16.85 0.46
C LEU A 19 -14.31 -17.83 0.77
N ARG A 20 -15.48 -17.68 0.13
CA ARG A 20 -16.60 -18.63 0.23
C ARG A 20 -16.20 -20.03 -0.24
N ALA A 21 -15.55 -20.10 -1.39
CA ALA A 21 -15.04 -21.36 -1.93
C ALA A 21 -14.01 -22.00 -0.98
N TYR A 22 -13.14 -21.19 -0.38
CA TYR A 22 -12.16 -21.66 0.59
C TYR A 22 -12.80 -22.21 1.87
N LEU A 23 -13.80 -21.51 2.40
CA LEU A 23 -14.56 -21.89 3.59
C LEU A 23 -15.62 -22.97 3.33
N ARG A 24 -15.79 -23.39 2.06
CA ARG A 24 -16.76 -24.40 1.62
C ARG A 24 -18.22 -24.03 1.97
N PHE A 25 -18.58 -22.77 1.78
CA PHE A 25 -19.99 -22.36 1.85
C PHE A 25 -20.82 -23.10 0.80
N ASP A 26 -21.99 -23.57 1.21
CA ASP A 26 -23.00 -24.07 0.27
C ASP A 26 -23.52 -22.90 -0.57
N SER A 27 -23.82 -23.16 -1.85
CA SER A 27 -24.17 -22.11 -2.82
C SER A 27 -25.43 -21.31 -2.44
N ASP A 28 -26.29 -21.90 -1.60
CA ASP A 28 -27.58 -21.33 -1.22
C ASP A 28 -27.60 -20.71 0.20
N ALA A 29 -26.49 -20.81 0.95
CA ALA A 29 -26.37 -20.29 2.30
C ALA A 29 -25.63 -18.94 2.32
N GLY A 30 -26.27 -17.85 2.73
CA GLY A 30 -25.54 -16.71 3.32
C GLY A 30 -25.20 -15.54 2.38
N ALA A 31 -26.19 -14.94 1.72
CA ALA A 31 -26.05 -13.54 1.29
C ALA A 31 -25.82 -12.60 2.50
N ASP A 32 -26.34 -12.99 3.67
CA ASP A 32 -26.23 -12.24 4.93
C ASP A 32 -24.78 -12.16 5.48
N GLU A 33 -23.87 -13.01 5.01
CA GLU A 33 -22.49 -13.06 5.50
C GLU A 33 -21.46 -12.38 4.58
N ASP A 34 -21.83 -12.00 3.35
CA ASP A 34 -20.90 -11.40 2.39
C ASP A 34 -20.27 -10.10 2.93
N GLY A 35 -21.04 -9.31 3.67
CA GLY A 35 -20.53 -8.11 4.34
C GLY A 35 -19.48 -8.41 5.41
N LEU A 36 -19.65 -9.50 6.17
CA LEU A 36 -18.68 -9.97 7.15
C LEU A 36 -17.41 -10.49 6.45
N LEU A 37 -17.56 -11.33 5.42
CA LEU A 37 -16.44 -11.87 4.66
C LEU A 37 -15.61 -10.76 4.03
N GLN A 38 -16.26 -9.75 3.45
CA GLN A 38 -15.60 -8.56 2.91
C GLN A 38 -14.79 -7.82 3.98
N ALA A 39 -15.36 -7.61 5.17
CA ALA A 39 -14.68 -6.95 6.28
C ALA A 39 -13.45 -7.75 6.76
N LEU A 40 -13.56 -9.08 6.82
CA LEU A 40 -12.47 -9.97 7.23
C LEU A 40 -11.32 -10.00 6.22
N ILE A 41 -11.62 -9.98 4.90
CA ILE A 41 -10.62 -9.84 3.83
C ILE A 41 -9.86 -8.52 4.00
N SER A 42 -10.58 -7.40 4.12
CA SER A 42 -9.96 -6.08 4.29
C SER A 42 -9.10 -6.02 5.57
N ALA A 43 -9.56 -6.61 6.67
CA ALA A 43 -8.79 -6.68 7.90
C ALA A 43 -7.55 -7.57 7.78
N ALA A 44 -7.63 -8.68 7.03
CA ALA A 44 -6.51 -9.59 6.78
C ALA A 44 -5.42 -8.92 5.95
N ARG A 45 -5.81 -8.28 4.83
CA ARG A 45 -4.92 -7.46 4.03
C ARG A 45 -4.25 -6.38 4.86
N ALA A 46 -5.01 -5.58 5.60
CA ALA A 46 -4.45 -4.49 6.42
C ALA A 46 -3.42 -4.99 7.45
N SER A 47 -3.64 -6.16 8.04
CA SER A 47 -2.67 -6.79 8.96
C SER A 47 -1.37 -7.17 8.25
N LEU A 48 -1.48 -7.73 7.04
CA LEU A 48 -0.33 -8.11 6.22
C LEU A 48 0.42 -6.90 5.67
N GLU A 49 -0.27 -5.80 5.33
CA GLU A 49 0.39 -4.54 4.93
C GLU A 49 1.25 -3.97 6.07
N ILE A 50 0.74 -4.01 7.31
CA ILE A 50 1.50 -3.59 8.49
C ILE A 50 2.72 -4.49 8.71
N GLU A 51 2.53 -5.81 8.60
CA GLU A 51 3.58 -6.79 8.85
C GLU A 51 4.68 -6.74 7.79
N THR A 52 4.31 -6.67 6.52
CA THR A 52 5.25 -6.70 5.39
C THR A 52 5.82 -5.32 5.06
N ARG A 53 5.16 -4.24 5.50
CA ARG A 53 5.39 -2.85 5.09
C ARG A 53 5.27 -2.68 3.57
N ARG A 54 4.35 -3.43 2.97
CA ARG A 54 4.00 -3.35 1.57
C ARG A 54 2.54 -2.96 1.41
N THR A 55 2.26 -2.20 0.38
CA THR A 55 0.94 -1.82 -0.08
C THR A 55 0.43 -2.93 -0.98
N LEU A 56 -0.60 -3.67 -0.54
CA LEU A 56 -1.09 -4.87 -1.24
C LEU A 56 -2.16 -4.59 -2.29
N ILE A 57 -2.65 -3.36 -2.35
CA ILE A 57 -3.63 -2.86 -3.32
C ILE A 57 -3.06 -1.61 -3.98
N PRO A 58 -3.18 -1.42 -5.31
CA PRO A 58 -2.64 -0.24 -5.96
C PRO A 58 -3.34 1.03 -5.44
N GLY A 59 -2.58 2.11 -5.32
CA GLY A 59 -3.11 3.37 -4.84
C GLY A 59 -2.26 4.58 -5.20
N ARG A 60 -2.93 5.73 -5.24
CA ARG A 60 -2.30 7.04 -5.39
C ARG A 60 -2.16 7.71 -4.03
N TYR A 61 -0.97 8.24 -3.78
CA TYR A 61 -0.60 8.84 -2.52
C TYR A 61 -0.07 10.24 -2.74
N ARG A 62 -0.53 11.18 -1.93
CA ARG A 62 -0.03 12.55 -1.85
C ARG A 62 0.87 12.70 -0.62
N ILE A 63 1.99 13.35 -0.83
CA ILE A 63 3.00 13.63 0.17
C ILE A 63 3.26 15.13 0.19
N ALA A 64 3.29 15.70 1.38
CA ALA A 64 3.63 17.10 1.59
C ALA A 64 4.98 17.22 2.30
N LEU A 65 5.87 18.08 1.76
CA LEU A 65 7.15 18.43 2.36
C LEU A 65 7.22 19.96 2.53
N SER A 66 7.88 20.41 3.59
CA SER A 66 8.15 21.84 3.82
C SER A 66 9.45 22.32 3.17
N ALA A 67 10.38 21.41 2.91
CA ALA A 67 11.68 21.69 2.28
C ALA A 67 12.21 20.43 1.60
N TRP A 68 13.12 20.62 0.65
CA TRP A 68 13.90 19.51 0.09
C TRP A 68 14.89 18.97 1.14
N PRO A 69 15.06 17.64 1.26
CA PRO A 69 16.12 17.07 2.07
C PRO A 69 17.50 17.53 1.60
N PRO A 70 18.46 17.77 2.51
CA PRO A 70 19.78 18.28 2.16
C PRO A 70 20.62 17.28 1.33
N ASP A 71 20.34 15.99 1.44
CA ASP A 71 20.95 14.92 0.65
C ASP A 71 20.21 14.65 -0.67
N GLY A 72 19.15 15.40 -0.97
CA GLY A 72 18.32 15.22 -2.16
C GLY A 72 17.51 13.92 -2.15
N GLN A 73 17.45 13.18 -1.04
CA GLN A 73 16.76 11.89 -0.99
C GLN A 73 15.52 11.97 -0.09
N VAL A 74 14.35 11.66 -0.66
CA VAL A 74 13.08 11.59 0.06
C VAL A 74 12.70 10.12 0.27
N PRO A 75 13.01 9.50 1.42
CA PRO A 75 12.60 8.12 1.68
C PRO A 75 11.08 8.02 1.85
N LEU A 76 10.46 7.01 1.23
CA LEU A 76 9.02 6.81 1.25
C LEU A 76 8.63 5.53 2.01
N PRO A 77 7.59 5.55 2.87
CA PRO A 77 7.05 4.36 3.49
C PRO A 77 6.06 3.62 2.58
N LEU A 78 6.25 3.69 1.26
CA LEU A 78 5.35 3.13 0.24
C LEU A 78 6.11 2.13 -0.62
N SER A 79 5.73 0.86 -0.56
CA SER A 79 6.37 -0.22 -1.34
C SER A 79 5.32 -1.20 -1.86
N PRO A 80 5.43 -1.70 -3.10
CA PRO A 80 6.37 -1.24 -4.12
C PRO A 80 5.98 0.16 -4.60
N LEU A 81 6.97 1.05 -4.76
CA LEU A 81 6.77 2.36 -5.37
C LEU A 81 6.69 2.17 -6.89
N VAL A 82 5.58 2.58 -7.51
CA VAL A 82 5.33 2.30 -8.93
C VAL A 82 5.77 3.48 -9.80
N GLY A 83 5.48 4.70 -9.38
CA GLY A 83 5.70 5.86 -10.23
C GLY A 83 5.58 7.20 -9.51
N LEU A 84 6.33 8.19 -10.00
CA LEU A 84 6.05 9.59 -9.72
C LEU A 84 4.93 10.05 -10.68
N LEU A 85 3.84 10.57 -10.13
CA LEU A 85 2.71 11.08 -10.91
C LEU A 85 2.82 12.59 -11.08
N ARG A 86 3.18 13.30 -10.01
CA ARG A 86 3.24 14.76 -9.99
C ARG A 86 4.21 15.25 -8.92
N ALA A 87 4.93 16.33 -9.18
CA ALA A 87 5.71 17.05 -8.17
C ALA A 87 5.61 18.55 -8.45
N GLY A 88 5.36 19.34 -7.42
CA GLY A 88 5.08 20.77 -7.58
C GLY A 88 5.07 21.52 -6.25
N PHE A 89 4.82 22.83 -6.33
CA PHE A 89 4.58 23.67 -5.17
C PHE A 89 3.10 23.99 -5.03
N ALA A 90 2.55 23.81 -3.83
CA ALA A 90 1.23 24.29 -3.49
C ALA A 90 1.20 25.82 -3.51
N GLU A 91 0.21 26.40 -4.16
CA GLU A 91 0.01 27.86 -4.20
C GLU A 91 -1.21 28.27 -3.38
N SER A 92 -2.40 27.95 -3.89
CA SER A 92 -3.69 28.14 -3.24
C SER A 92 -4.29 26.77 -2.87
N PRO A 93 -5.34 26.71 -2.02
CA PRO A 93 -5.96 25.43 -1.69
C PRO A 93 -6.40 24.67 -2.94
N GLY A 94 -5.69 23.59 -3.27
CA GLY A 94 -5.97 22.73 -4.41
C GLY A 94 -5.20 23.04 -5.70
N ASP A 95 -4.44 24.15 -5.76
CA ASP A 95 -3.63 24.50 -6.93
C ASP A 95 -2.14 24.21 -6.72
N VAL A 96 -1.50 23.69 -7.76
CA VAL A 96 -0.11 23.21 -7.72
C VAL A 96 0.62 23.64 -8.98
N THR A 97 1.70 24.40 -8.80
CA THR A 97 2.65 24.74 -9.86
C THR A 97 3.63 23.59 -10.04
N ASP A 98 3.57 22.93 -11.19
CA ASP A 98 4.38 21.74 -11.47
C ASP A 98 5.86 22.09 -11.65
N LEU A 99 6.71 21.20 -11.15
CA LEU A 99 8.13 21.22 -11.41
C LEU A 99 8.42 20.71 -12.83
N ALA A 100 9.52 21.18 -13.40
CA ALA A 100 10.01 20.63 -14.65
C ALA A 100 10.28 19.13 -14.53
N ALA A 101 9.97 18.39 -15.60
CA ALA A 101 10.17 16.95 -15.64
C ALA A 101 11.64 16.58 -15.35
N GLY A 102 11.82 15.57 -14.52
CA GLY A 102 13.14 15.10 -14.11
C GLY A 102 13.73 15.76 -12.87
N LEU A 103 13.20 16.89 -12.38
CA LEU A 103 13.71 17.47 -11.11
C LEU A 103 13.43 16.58 -9.90
N VAL A 104 12.43 15.71 -9.99
CA VAL A 104 12.15 14.65 -9.02
C VAL A 104 12.04 13.35 -9.78
N ARG A 105 12.71 12.29 -9.30
CA ARG A 105 12.76 10.98 -9.95
C ARG A 105 12.60 9.87 -8.92
N LEU A 106 12.27 8.66 -9.35
CA LEU A 106 12.29 7.49 -8.47
C LEU A 106 13.74 7.16 -8.07
N GLY A 107 13.91 6.68 -6.85
CA GLY A 107 15.14 6.04 -6.40
C GLY A 107 15.40 4.70 -7.11
N PRO A 108 16.62 4.15 -6.97
CA PRO A 108 17.05 2.97 -7.71
C PRO A 108 16.36 1.68 -7.26
N ASP A 109 15.84 1.63 -6.03
CA ASP A 109 15.20 0.45 -5.46
C ASP A 109 13.78 0.79 -4.95
N PRO A 110 12.78 0.81 -5.85
CA PRO A 110 11.39 1.07 -5.48
C PRO A 110 10.74 -0.02 -4.62
N GLY A 111 11.37 -1.19 -4.48
CA GLY A 111 10.83 -2.34 -3.75
C GLY A 111 11.26 -2.35 -2.29
N GLU A 112 12.57 -2.37 -2.03
CA GLU A 112 13.10 -2.53 -0.68
C GLU A 112 13.45 -1.18 -0.03
N ALA A 113 13.97 -0.23 -0.82
CA ALA A 113 14.35 1.11 -0.36
C ALA A 113 13.67 2.25 -1.16
N PRO A 114 12.32 2.27 -1.29
CA PRO A 114 11.58 3.28 -2.02
C PRO A 114 11.94 4.68 -1.54
N SER A 115 12.39 5.48 -2.49
CA SER A 115 12.72 6.87 -2.29
C SER A 115 12.46 7.67 -3.55
N LEU A 116 12.47 8.99 -3.43
CA LEU A 116 12.59 9.91 -4.55
C LEU A 116 13.95 10.59 -4.48
N LEU A 117 14.53 10.83 -5.64
CA LEU A 117 15.74 11.61 -5.82
C LEU A 117 15.35 12.98 -6.35
N VAL A 118 15.81 14.02 -5.67
CA VAL A 118 15.60 15.42 -5.99
C VAL A 118 16.88 15.93 -6.63
N ASP A 119 16.75 16.46 -7.84
CA ASP A 119 17.86 17.06 -8.57
C ASP A 119 18.32 18.34 -7.84
N PRO A 120 19.63 18.59 -7.71
CA PRO A 120 20.13 19.84 -7.14
C PRO A 120 19.65 21.11 -7.86
N ALA A 121 19.23 20.99 -9.12
CA ALA A 121 18.61 22.09 -9.87
C ALA A 121 17.13 22.34 -9.50
N ALA A 122 16.55 21.54 -8.60
CA ALA A 122 15.20 21.77 -8.11
C ALA A 122 15.11 23.13 -7.40
N PRO A 123 14.14 23.98 -7.76
CA PRO A 123 14.00 25.29 -7.17
C PRO A 123 13.73 25.21 -5.66
N ASP A 124 14.19 26.22 -4.92
CA ASP A 124 13.85 26.41 -3.52
C ASP A 124 12.32 26.63 -3.39
N PRO A 125 11.63 25.89 -2.50
CA PRO A 125 10.22 26.12 -2.23
C PRO A 125 9.89 27.56 -1.79
N ALA A 126 10.85 28.31 -1.24
CA ALA A 126 10.67 29.69 -0.77
C ALA A 126 9.48 29.85 0.20
N GLY A 127 9.34 28.89 1.12
CA GLY A 127 8.24 28.84 2.10
C GLY A 127 6.94 28.19 1.60
N ARG A 128 6.85 27.79 0.32
CA ARG A 128 5.71 27.02 -0.20
C ARG A 128 5.79 25.54 0.20
N THR A 129 4.63 24.89 0.30
CA THR A 129 4.58 23.44 0.53
C THR A 129 4.88 22.71 -0.77
N ILE A 130 5.84 21.79 -0.74
CA ILE A 130 6.09 20.87 -1.84
C ILE A 130 5.02 19.77 -1.79
N LEU A 131 4.34 19.54 -2.90
CA LEU A 131 3.39 18.45 -3.06
C LEU A 131 3.90 17.45 -4.09
N ILE A 132 3.89 16.18 -3.70
CA ILE A 132 4.32 15.07 -4.52
C ILE A 132 3.20 14.04 -4.54
N GLU A 133 2.82 13.59 -5.73
CA GLU A 133 1.89 12.50 -5.93
C GLU A 133 2.63 11.31 -6.53
N VAL A 134 2.44 10.15 -5.93
CA VAL A 134 3.08 8.89 -6.35
C VAL A 134 2.04 7.78 -6.45
N ALA A 135 2.29 6.83 -7.34
CA ALA A 135 1.61 5.55 -7.38
C ALA A 135 2.43 4.51 -6.60
N ALA A 136 1.76 3.69 -5.79
CA ALA A 136 2.40 2.58 -5.08
C ALA A 136 1.42 1.42 -4.91
N GLY A 137 1.97 0.21 -4.75
CA GLY A 137 1.22 -1.01 -4.49
C GLY A 137 1.36 -2.07 -5.57
N TYR A 138 0.95 -3.29 -5.22
CA TYR A 138 0.85 -4.40 -6.17
C TYR A 138 -0.41 -4.27 -7.05
N GLY A 139 -0.34 -4.80 -8.27
CA GLY A 139 -1.43 -4.76 -9.24
C GLY A 139 -1.55 -3.42 -10.00
N GLY A 140 -2.48 -3.36 -10.96
CA GLY A 140 -2.56 -2.22 -11.89
C GLY A 140 -1.27 -2.07 -12.69
N ASP A 141 -0.66 -0.88 -12.64
CA ASP A 141 0.66 -0.60 -13.24
C ASP A 141 1.83 -1.08 -12.37
N GLY A 142 1.55 -1.55 -11.15
CA GLY A 142 2.54 -2.12 -10.25
C GLY A 142 2.87 -3.59 -10.55
N PRO A 143 3.87 -4.17 -9.86
CA PRO A 143 4.17 -5.59 -10.00
C PRO A 143 2.96 -6.44 -9.59
N PRO A 144 2.79 -7.65 -10.14
CA PRO A 144 1.71 -8.55 -9.74
C PRO A 144 1.83 -8.92 -8.26
N LEU A 145 0.69 -9.05 -7.57
CA LEU A 145 0.70 -9.51 -6.18
C LEU A 145 1.26 -10.94 -6.12
N PRO A 146 2.29 -11.20 -5.30
CA PRO A 146 2.82 -12.55 -5.12
C PRO A 146 1.74 -13.49 -4.55
N GLU A 147 1.58 -14.66 -5.18
CA GLU A 147 0.62 -15.69 -4.74
C GLU A 147 0.72 -16.05 -3.25
N PRO A 148 1.91 -16.15 -2.63
CA PRO A 148 1.99 -16.42 -1.18
C PRO A 148 1.30 -15.34 -0.33
N LEU A 149 1.36 -14.06 -0.73
CA LEU A 149 0.67 -12.98 -0.04
C LEU A 149 -0.85 -13.04 -0.25
N ARG A 150 -1.30 -13.38 -1.46
CA ARG A 150 -2.72 -13.62 -1.74
C ARG A 150 -3.26 -14.79 -0.89
N LEU A 151 -2.53 -15.89 -0.82
CA LEU A 151 -2.87 -17.03 0.03
C LEU A 151 -2.85 -16.68 1.53
N ALA A 152 -1.91 -15.84 1.98
CA ALA A 152 -1.87 -15.38 3.36
C ALA A 152 -3.12 -14.55 3.72
N ILE A 153 -3.61 -13.69 2.82
CA ILE A 153 -4.87 -12.96 3.01
C ILE A 153 -6.02 -13.96 3.19
N LEU A 154 -6.13 -14.93 2.28
CA LEU A 154 -7.19 -15.93 2.29
C LEU A 154 -7.20 -16.76 3.59
N ARG A 155 -6.04 -17.27 4.02
CA ARG A 155 -5.89 -18.06 5.25
C ARG A 155 -6.21 -17.25 6.50
N LEU A 156 -5.74 -16.01 6.57
CA LEU A 156 -5.97 -15.14 7.73
C LEU A 156 -7.43 -14.72 7.83
N ALA A 157 -8.08 -14.40 6.71
CA ALA A 157 -9.50 -14.08 6.69
C ALA A 157 -10.37 -15.28 7.10
N ALA A 158 -10.07 -16.48 6.56
CA ALA A 158 -10.76 -17.72 6.92
C ALA A 158 -10.63 -18.05 8.41
N ALA A 159 -9.41 -17.97 8.96
CA ALA A 159 -9.18 -18.24 10.37
C ALA A 159 -9.92 -17.29 11.30
N ARG A 160 -10.06 -16.01 10.92
CA ARG A 160 -10.82 -15.03 11.70
C ARG A 160 -12.32 -15.28 11.64
N TYR A 161 -12.82 -15.75 10.49
CA TYR A 161 -14.21 -16.18 10.36
C TYR A 161 -14.51 -17.37 11.29
N GLU A 162 -13.66 -18.40 11.28
CA GLU A 162 -13.84 -19.62 12.06
C GLU A 162 -13.77 -19.39 13.58
N ARG A 163 -12.92 -18.47 14.04
CA ARG A 163 -12.63 -18.30 15.48
C ARG A 163 -13.34 -17.13 16.16
N ARG A 164 -14.08 -16.31 15.40
CA ARG A 164 -14.94 -15.18 15.86
C ARG A 164 -14.42 -14.29 17.02
N GLY A 165 -13.13 -14.26 17.31
CA GLY A 165 -12.49 -13.37 18.30
C GLY A 165 -12.17 -13.97 19.68
N ASP A 166 -12.41 -15.27 19.92
CA ASP A 166 -12.32 -15.85 21.28
C ASP A 166 -10.96 -16.48 21.64
N GLU A 167 -10.01 -16.64 20.69
CA GLU A 167 -8.75 -17.35 20.93
C GLU A 167 -7.50 -16.59 20.45
N PRO A 168 -6.33 -16.78 21.12
CA PRO A 168 -5.06 -16.26 20.65
C PRO A 168 -4.67 -16.83 19.28
N ASP A 169 -4.15 -15.95 18.43
CA ASP A 169 -4.10 -16.06 16.96
C ASP A 169 -3.06 -17.09 16.43
N ALA A 170 -3.33 -18.39 16.57
CA ALA A 170 -2.47 -19.45 16.01
C ALA A 170 -2.39 -19.43 14.46
N ALA A 171 -3.43 -18.88 13.79
CA ALA A 171 -3.39 -18.67 12.34
C ALA A 171 -2.41 -17.58 11.91
N ARG A 172 -2.06 -16.66 12.81
CA ARG A 172 -1.01 -15.66 12.57
C ARG A 172 0.33 -16.30 12.25
N THR A 173 0.64 -17.46 12.84
CA THR A 173 1.95 -18.10 12.68
C THR A 173 2.17 -18.66 11.28
N ASP A 174 1.15 -19.25 10.65
CA ASP A 174 1.23 -19.79 9.29
C ASP A 174 1.15 -18.67 8.23
N ALA A 175 0.26 -17.71 8.41
CA ALA A 175 0.21 -16.51 7.56
C ALA A 175 1.51 -15.70 7.62
N ALA A 176 2.13 -15.60 8.81
CA ALA A 176 3.44 -14.97 8.97
C ALA A 176 4.55 -15.71 8.22
N GLY A 177 4.48 -17.04 8.09
CA GLY A 177 5.43 -17.82 7.29
C GLY A 177 5.37 -17.47 5.81
N LEU A 178 4.15 -17.34 5.26
CA LEU A 178 3.92 -16.93 3.87
C LEU A 178 4.33 -15.47 3.61
N ALA A 179 4.15 -14.59 4.60
CA ALA A 179 4.49 -13.18 4.51
C ALA A 179 5.97 -12.87 4.80
N ALA A 180 6.67 -13.75 5.52
CA ALA A 180 8.04 -13.53 6.00
C ALA A 180 9.04 -13.11 4.90
N PRO A 181 9.07 -13.76 3.70
CA PRO A 181 9.98 -13.37 2.63
C PRO A 181 9.72 -11.96 2.08
N PHE A 182 8.52 -11.42 2.30
CA PHE A 182 8.10 -10.12 1.80
C PHE A 182 8.25 -9.02 2.84
N ARG A 183 8.73 -9.30 4.05
CA ARG A 183 8.97 -8.27 5.05
C ARG A 183 10.14 -7.40 4.65
N ARG A 184 9.89 -6.10 4.50
CA ARG A 184 10.96 -5.13 4.27
C ARG A 184 11.80 -4.95 5.53
N LEU A 185 13.05 -5.35 5.45
CA LEU A 185 14.03 -5.15 6.51
C LEU A 185 14.45 -3.68 6.52
N ARG A 186 14.55 -3.11 7.72
CA ARG A 186 15.19 -1.81 7.93
C ARG A 186 16.54 -2.10 8.54
N LEU A 187 17.60 -1.92 7.74
CA LEU A 187 18.98 -1.97 8.21
C LEU A 187 19.31 -0.74 9.05
#